data_AF-A0A4U7F0V1-F1
#
_entry.id   AF-A0A4U7F0V1-F1
#
_cell.length_a   1.000
_cell.length_b   1.000
_cell.length_c   1.000
_cell.angle_alpha   90.00
_cell.angle_beta   90.00
_cell.angle_gamma   90.00
#
_symmetry.space_group_name_H-M   'P 1'
#
loop_
_entity.id
_entity.type
_entity.pdbx_description
1 polymer ?
#
loop_
_entity_poly.entity_id
_entity_poly.type
_entity_poly.pdbx_seq_one_letter_code
_entity_poly.pdbx_strand_id
1 'polypeptide(L)'
;MSEDATPAYDYEELGLVAGLEIHQQLDTATKLFCDSPTTERDPAESDRDITRRLHPTKSELGELDDAAVEESRVDREFTYLAYDTTCLVEEDDEPPRRVDSEALSVALQIADLLDVSVVDQAHVMRKLVIDGSNTSGFQRSILLGQHGEIETSEGTVSIADLMLEEESAKRVEETDDGVVYSLDRLGVPLVEIGTGPDIRSPEGAREAAARIGMLLRSTGAVKRGLGTIRQDVNVSIADGARVEVKGVQDLAGIEDIVRGEVGRQAELLAVRDELRERDASVGDVRDVTGVFADTESGVIRGALDSGGKVTAVPLFGFDGLVGREIQDDRRLGTELSDHAKRHGAGGIFHTDELPAYGVTEAEVEALHDAVGAGEGDAVAIVAADPETADLAIEAAADRAETAVEGVPEETRGANDDGTTRYLRPRPGAARMYPETDVPPVEPDPTEVDRPELLDEKTDRYAEEFGLDAGLAE
;
A
#
# COMPACT_ATOMS: atom_id res chain seq x y z
N MET A 1 16.63 22.10 -9.08
CA MET A 1 17.83 21.70 -9.84
C MET A 1 18.98 21.45 -8.87
N SER A 2 18.82 20.47 -7.98
CA SER A 2 19.95 19.62 -7.60
C SER A 2 19.80 18.38 -8.46
N GLU A 3 20.76 18.15 -9.36
CA GLU A 3 21.06 16.80 -9.81
C GLU A 3 21.75 16.13 -8.61
N ASP A 4 20.97 15.69 -7.62
CA ASP A 4 21.51 14.80 -6.59
C ASP A 4 21.62 13.43 -7.24
N ALA A 5 22.86 13.07 -7.53
CA ALA A 5 23.22 11.77 -8.07
C ALA A 5 22.98 10.72 -6.99
N THR A 6 21.73 10.25 -6.89
CA THR A 6 21.42 8.95 -6.31
C THR A 6 22.40 7.93 -6.92
N PRO A 7 23.04 7.05 -6.13
CA PRO A 7 23.97 6.07 -6.69
C PRO A 7 23.29 5.32 -7.84
N ALA A 8 23.89 5.38 -9.02
CA ALA A 8 23.40 4.67 -10.18
C ALA A 8 23.62 3.17 -9.94
N TYR A 9 22.58 2.49 -9.46
CA TYR A 9 22.58 1.05 -9.33
C TYR A 9 22.55 0.40 -10.71
N ASP A 10 23.28 -0.70 -10.87
CA ASP A 10 23.11 -1.58 -12.03
C ASP A 10 21.90 -2.50 -11.75
N TYR A 11 20.75 -2.12 -12.30
CA TYR A 11 19.49 -2.84 -12.08
C TYR A 11 19.51 -4.26 -12.64
N GLU A 12 20.32 -4.52 -13.67
CA GLU A 12 20.48 -5.86 -14.25
C GLU A 12 21.29 -6.76 -13.30
N GLU A 13 22.40 -6.25 -12.75
CA GLU A 13 23.20 -6.96 -11.76
C GLU A 13 22.41 -7.23 -10.47
N LEU A 14 21.63 -6.24 -10.02
CA LEU A 14 20.74 -6.40 -8.87
C LEU A 14 19.52 -7.27 -9.18
N GLY A 15 19.29 -7.69 -10.43
CA GLY A 15 18.15 -8.52 -10.79
C GLY A 15 16.80 -7.87 -10.48
N LEU A 16 16.66 -6.57 -10.73
CA LEU A 16 15.42 -5.82 -10.52
C LEU A 16 14.24 -6.50 -11.21
N VAL A 17 13.16 -6.64 -10.45
CA VAL A 17 11.85 -7.02 -10.94
C VAL A 17 10.82 -6.09 -10.34
N ALA A 18 10.07 -5.39 -11.19
CA ALA A 18 8.95 -4.58 -10.80
C ALA A 18 7.64 -5.08 -11.44
N GLY A 19 6.53 -4.70 -10.83
CA GLY A 19 5.18 -4.89 -11.35
C GLY A 19 4.27 -3.76 -10.87
N LEU A 20 3.31 -3.40 -11.69
CA LEU A 20 2.27 -2.41 -11.44
C LEU A 20 0.93 -3.09 -11.18
N GLU A 21 0.17 -2.52 -10.26
CA GLU A 21 -1.26 -2.79 -10.05
C GLU A 21 -2.00 -1.45 -10.19
N ILE A 22 -2.88 -1.36 -11.19
CA ILE A 22 -3.57 -0.11 -11.53
C ILE A 22 -5.08 -0.30 -11.37
N HIS A 23 -5.68 0.51 -10.51
CA HIS A 23 -7.14 0.58 -10.32
C HIS A 23 -7.67 1.82 -11.01
N GLN A 24 -8.64 1.66 -11.92
CA GLN A 24 -9.26 2.78 -12.64
C GLN A 24 -10.78 2.70 -12.58
N GLN A 25 -11.41 3.75 -12.04
CA GLN A 25 -12.87 3.87 -12.05
C GLN A 25 -13.40 4.10 -13.46
N LEU A 26 -14.50 3.43 -13.79
CA LEU A 26 -15.23 3.57 -15.04
C LEU A 26 -16.31 4.66 -14.91
N ASP A 27 -16.53 5.41 -15.99
CA ASP A 27 -17.52 6.49 -16.04
C ASP A 27 -18.85 6.01 -16.64
N THR A 28 -19.46 5.05 -15.96
CA THR A 28 -20.74 4.45 -16.33
C THR A 28 -21.92 5.22 -15.74
N ALA A 29 -23.10 5.07 -16.34
CA ALA A 29 -24.33 5.67 -15.82
C ALA A 29 -24.71 5.12 -14.43
N THR A 30 -24.48 3.82 -14.21
CA THR A 30 -24.88 3.08 -13.01
C THR A 30 -23.73 2.32 -12.37
N LYS A 31 -23.86 2.05 -11.08
CA LYS A 31 -22.93 1.25 -10.28
C LYS A 31 -22.92 -0.22 -10.71
N LEU A 32 -21.86 -0.96 -10.36
CA LEU A 32 -21.58 -2.28 -10.92
C LEU A 32 -22.66 -3.32 -10.62
N PHE A 33 -23.29 -3.24 -9.45
CA PHE A 33 -24.30 -4.19 -8.98
C PHE A 33 -25.60 -3.53 -8.50
N CYS A 34 -25.86 -2.26 -8.85
CA CYS A 34 -27.13 -1.59 -8.56
C CYS A 34 -27.41 -0.42 -9.53
N ASP A 35 -28.65 0.07 -9.53
CA ASP A 35 -29.08 1.13 -10.47
C ASP A 35 -28.75 2.56 -9.96
N SER A 36 -27.99 2.69 -8.87
CA SER A 36 -27.55 3.99 -8.35
C SER A 36 -26.55 4.66 -9.30
N PRO A 37 -26.53 5.99 -9.41
CA PRO A 37 -25.57 6.70 -10.24
C PRO A 37 -24.15 6.66 -9.66
N THR A 38 -23.14 6.88 -10.51
CA THR A 38 -21.70 6.93 -10.15
C THR A 38 -21.20 8.34 -9.81
N THR A 39 -22.10 9.24 -9.41
CA THR A 39 -21.80 10.64 -9.14
C THR A 39 -21.31 10.83 -7.70
N GLU A 40 -20.18 11.53 -7.52
CA GLU A 40 -19.72 11.94 -6.20
C GLU A 40 -20.66 12.97 -5.55
N ARG A 41 -20.85 12.86 -4.25
CA ARG A 41 -21.69 13.73 -3.42
C ARG A 41 -20.84 14.42 -2.35
N ASP A 42 -21.29 15.60 -1.94
CA ASP A 42 -20.72 16.27 -0.77
C ASP A 42 -21.21 15.54 0.50
N PRO A 43 -20.33 15.10 1.41
CA PRO A 43 -20.72 14.52 2.71
C PRO A 43 -21.76 15.34 3.48
N ALA A 44 -21.75 16.67 3.34
CA ALA A 44 -22.71 17.56 3.98
C ALA A 44 -24.14 17.45 3.42
N GLU A 45 -24.32 16.85 2.24
CA GLU A 45 -25.63 16.58 1.62
C GLU A 45 -26.21 15.22 2.01
N SER A 46 -25.58 14.48 2.93
CA SER A 46 -26.13 13.21 3.39
C SER A 46 -27.48 13.40 4.09
N ASP A 47 -28.45 12.57 3.70
CA ASP A 47 -29.82 12.63 4.24
C ASP A 47 -30.05 11.59 5.34
N ARG A 48 -29.13 10.61 5.46
CA ARG A 48 -29.20 9.50 6.42
C ARG A 48 -27.81 8.96 6.77
N ASP A 49 -27.68 8.47 7.98
CA ASP A 49 -26.51 7.80 8.53
C ASP A 49 -26.85 6.37 8.96
N ILE A 50 -25.91 5.44 8.75
CA ILE A 50 -26.07 4.03 9.09
C ILE A 50 -24.84 3.58 9.86
N THR A 51 -25.03 3.02 11.03
CA THR A 51 -23.93 2.53 11.86
C THR A 51 -23.86 1.01 11.82
N ARG A 52 -22.68 0.45 11.50
CA ARG A 52 -22.42 -1.00 11.51
C ARG A 52 -21.12 -1.33 12.24
N ARG A 53 -21.00 -2.59 12.63
CA ARG A 53 -19.76 -3.19 13.13
C ARG A 53 -19.48 -4.43 12.31
N LEU A 54 -18.26 -4.54 11.80
CA LEU A 54 -17.82 -5.73 11.08
C LEU A 54 -17.17 -6.69 12.07
N HIS A 55 -17.44 -7.97 11.91
CA HIS A 55 -16.84 -9.01 12.73
C HIS A 55 -15.92 -9.87 11.89
N PRO A 56 -14.66 -10.10 12.31
CA PRO A 56 -13.76 -10.97 11.59
C PRO A 56 -14.34 -12.40 11.59
N THR A 57 -14.40 -13.00 10.41
CA THR A 57 -14.80 -14.39 10.23
C THR A 57 -13.58 -15.20 9.82
N LYS A 58 -13.54 -16.46 10.24
CA LYS A 58 -12.51 -17.39 9.79
C LYS A 58 -12.73 -17.66 8.29
N SER A 59 -11.64 -17.82 7.54
CA SER A 59 -11.74 -18.31 6.16
C SER A 59 -12.47 -19.66 6.11
N GLU A 60 -12.90 -20.09 4.93
CA GLU A 60 -13.50 -21.43 4.75
C GLU A 60 -12.57 -22.55 5.23
N LEU A 61 -11.26 -22.29 5.27
CA LEU A 61 -10.22 -23.20 5.76
C LEU A 61 -9.96 -23.11 7.28
N GLY A 62 -10.62 -22.19 7.98
CA GLY A 62 -10.50 -22.00 9.42
C GLY A 62 -9.30 -21.15 9.87
N GLU A 63 -8.57 -20.58 8.91
CA GLU A 63 -7.39 -19.74 9.15
C GLU A 63 -7.80 -18.27 9.28
N LEU A 64 -7.12 -17.53 10.18
CA LEU A 64 -7.24 -16.09 10.32
C LEU A 64 -6.03 -15.46 9.63
N ASP A 65 -6.25 -14.47 8.77
CA ASP A 65 -5.19 -13.72 8.10
C ASP A 65 -4.55 -12.74 9.09
N ASP A 66 -3.22 -12.78 9.22
CA ASP A 66 -2.50 -11.99 10.23
C ASP A 66 -2.67 -10.47 10.05
N ALA A 67 -2.71 -9.98 8.81
CA ALA A 67 -2.99 -8.58 8.53
C ALA A 67 -4.45 -8.21 8.88
N ALA A 68 -5.39 -9.14 8.65
CA ALA A 68 -6.77 -8.95 9.10
C ALA A 68 -6.90 -8.97 10.64
N VAL A 69 -6.11 -9.81 11.33
CA VAL A 69 -6.04 -9.82 12.79
C VAL A 69 -5.48 -8.49 13.29
N GLU A 70 -4.37 -8.00 12.73
CA GLU A 70 -3.77 -6.71 13.08
C GLU A 70 -4.77 -5.56 12.90
N GLU A 71 -5.52 -5.54 11.80
CA GLU A 71 -6.58 -4.54 11.54
C GLU A 71 -7.78 -4.66 12.48
N SER A 72 -8.16 -5.89 12.87
CA SER A 72 -9.33 -6.17 13.73
C SER A 72 -9.09 -5.98 15.23
N ARG A 73 -7.85 -5.72 15.67
CA ARG A 73 -7.52 -5.51 17.10
C ARG A 73 -8.24 -4.30 17.72
N VAL A 74 -8.89 -3.47 16.91
CA VAL A 74 -9.74 -2.38 17.35
C VAL A 74 -11.19 -2.71 16.97
N ASP A 75 -12.09 -2.88 17.95
CA ASP A 75 -13.54 -2.95 17.70
C ASP A 75 -13.99 -1.58 17.19
N ARG A 76 -14.02 -1.42 15.86
CA ARG A 76 -14.33 -0.15 15.19
C ARG A 76 -15.80 -0.13 14.81
N GLU A 77 -16.48 0.92 15.27
CA GLU A 77 -17.79 1.28 14.75
C GLU A 77 -17.61 2.04 13.44
N PHE A 78 -18.39 1.69 12.42
CA PHE A 78 -18.34 2.34 11.11
C PHE A 78 -19.66 3.08 10.88
N THR A 79 -19.56 4.36 10.55
CA THR A 79 -20.72 5.19 10.19
C THR A 79 -20.69 5.44 8.68
N TYR A 80 -21.79 5.16 8.00
CA TYR A 80 -21.94 5.32 6.56
C TYR A 80 -22.94 6.42 6.25
N LEU A 81 -22.49 7.42 5.50
CA LEU A 81 -23.30 8.50 4.97
C LEU A 81 -23.99 8.05 3.68
N ALA A 82 -25.31 8.16 3.66
CA ALA A 82 -26.16 7.76 2.56
C ALA A 82 -27.05 8.91 2.08
N TYR A 83 -27.48 8.82 0.83
CA TYR A 83 -28.04 9.94 0.05
C TYR A 83 -29.36 9.54 -0.62
N ASP A 84 -30.09 10.51 -1.16
CA ASP A 84 -31.20 10.25 -2.09
C ASP A 84 -30.79 9.43 -3.33
N THR A 85 -29.49 9.38 -3.65
CA THR A 85 -28.90 8.60 -4.74
C THR A 85 -28.29 7.26 -4.33
N THR A 86 -28.34 6.86 -3.06
CA THR A 86 -27.90 5.52 -2.63
C THR A 86 -29.10 4.58 -2.48
N CYS A 87 -28.90 3.27 -2.69
CA CYS A 87 -29.94 2.27 -2.54
C CYS A 87 -29.59 1.21 -1.49
N LEU A 88 -30.50 0.27 -1.27
CA LEU A 88 -30.36 -0.77 -0.24
C LEU A 88 -29.22 -1.76 -0.54
N VAL A 89 -28.76 -1.85 -1.79
CA VAL A 89 -27.59 -2.70 -2.13
C VAL A 89 -26.32 -2.12 -1.52
N GLU A 90 -26.08 -0.81 -1.63
CA GLU A 90 -24.92 -0.17 -0.99
C GLU A 90 -25.01 -0.20 0.54
N GLU A 91 -26.22 -0.22 1.09
CA GLU A 91 -26.47 -0.29 2.53
C GLU A 91 -26.38 -1.72 3.08
N ASP A 92 -26.16 -2.72 2.22
CA ASP A 92 -26.14 -4.15 2.53
C ASP A 92 -27.48 -4.63 3.16
N ASP A 93 -28.59 -4.14 2.62
CA ASP A 93 -29.98 -4.45 3.02
C ASP A 93 -30.82 -5.03 1.84
N GLU A 94 -30.25 -5.10 0.63
CA GLU A 94 -30.83 -5.77 -0.55
C GLU A 94 -29.74 -6.56 -1.29
N PRO A 95 -30.02 -7.79 -1.79
CA PRO A 95 -29.06 -8.52 -2.62
C PRO A 95 -28.62 -7.71 -3.85
N PRO A 96 -27.36 -7.86 -4.30
CA PRO A 96 -26.87 -7.19 -5.49
C PRO A 96 -27.68 -7.56 -6.74
N ARG A 97 -27.70 -6.66 -7.71
CA ARG A 97 -28.24 -6.91 -9.05
C ARG A 97 -27.22 -7.65 -9.91
N ARG A 98 -27.59 -7.87 -11.17
CA ARG A 98 -26.65 -8.39 -12.17
C ARG A 98 -25.56 -7.37 -12.44
N VAL A 99 -24.42 -7.85 -12.94
CA VAL A 99 -23.31 -7.04 -13.42
C VAL A 99 -23.83 -6.01 -14.44
N ASP A 100 -23.46 -4.76 -14.23
CA ASP A 100 -23.76 -3.66 -15.14
C ASP A 100 -23.17 -3.90 -16.54
N SER A 101 -24.03 -3.83 -17.57
CA SER A 101 -23.63 -4.13 -18.95
C SER A 101 -22.74 -3.07 -19.58
N GLU A 102 -22.86 -1.81 -19.16
CA GLU A 102 -22.01 -0.73 -19.65
C GLU A 102 -20.58 -0.91 -19.09
N ALA A 103 -20.47 -1.18 -17.79
CA ALA A 103 -19.21 -1.49 -17.12
C ALA A 103 -18.50 -2.69 -17.76
N LEU A 104 -19.25 -3.77 -18.03
CA LEU A 104 -18.71 -4.94 -18.72
C LEU A 104 -18.23 -4.61 -20.13
N SER A 105 -19.01 -3.84 -20.91
CA SER A 105 -18.62 -3.43 -22.25
C SER A 105 -17.33 -2.61 -22.25
N VAL A 106 -17.19 -1.65 -21.33
CA VAL A 106 -15.97 -0.83 -21.21
C VAL A 106 -14.79 -1.71 -20.78
N ALA A 107 -14.99 -2.63 -19.85
CA ALA A 107 -13.94 -3.54 -19.42
C ALA A 107 -13.48 -4.49 -20.55
N LEU A 108 -14.38 -4.92 -21.44
CA LEU A 108 -14.01 -5.70 -22.63
C LEU A 108 -13.25 -4.88 -23.67
N GLN A 109 -13.57 -3.59 -23.84
CA GLN A 109 -12.74 -2.70 -24.66
C GLN A 109 -11.33 -2.57 -24.08
N ILE A 110 -11.21 -2.44 -22.76
CA ILE A 110 -9.92 -2.40 -22.07
C ILE A 110 -9.16 -3.72 -22.29
N ALA A 111 -9.84 -4.86 -22.23
CA ALA A 111 -9.24 -6.17 -22.51
C ALA A 111 -8.64 -6.23 -23.93
N ASP A 112 -9.37 -5.78 -24.95
CA ASP A 112 -8.85 -5.74 -26.34
C ASP A 112 -7.66 -4.79 -26.49
N LEU A 113 -7.69 -3.63 -25.83
CA LEU A 113 -6.59 -2.66 -25.85
C LEU A 113 -5.31 -3.18 -25.19
N LEU A 114 -5.44 -4.07 -24.20
CA LEU A 114 -4.35 -4.70 -23.46
C LEU A 114 -3.97 -6.10 -23.99
N ASP A 115 -4.56 -6.51 -25.12
CA ASP A 115 -4.41 -7.86 -25.72
C ASP A 115 -4.70 -9.02 -24.74
N VAL A 116 -5.62 -8.79 -23.80
CA VAL A 116 -5.95 -9.76 -22.74
C VAL A 116 -6.83 -10.88 -23.29
N SER A 117 -6.51 -12.13 -22.94
CA SER A 117 -7.36 -13.29 -23.21
C SER A 117 -8.53 -13.34 -22.22
N VAL A 118 -9.72 -12.97 -22.71
CA VAL A 118 -10.97 -12.97 -21.95
C VAL A 118 -11.42 -14.39 -21.59
N VAL A 119 -11.94 -14.58 -20.38
CA VAL A 119 -12.44 -15.87 -19.89
C VAL A 119 -13.77 -16.26 -20.55
N ASP A 120 -14.01 -17.55 -20.76
CA ASP A 120 -15.29 -18.04 -21.32
C ASP A 120 -16.51 -17.74 -20.42
N GLN A 121 -16.28 -17.79 -19.09
CA GLN A 121 -17.29 -17.53 -18.08
C GLN A 121 -16.65 -16.81 -16.89
N ALA A 122 -17.13 -15.61 -16.62
CA ALA A 122 -16.67 -14.75 -15.54
C ALA A 122 -17.55 -14.95 -14.29
N HIS A 123 -16.89 -15.27 -13.17
CA HIS A 123 -17.55 -15.52 -11.88
C HIS A 123 -17.33 -14.33 -10.94
N VAL A 124 -18.40 -13.94 -10.23
CA VAL A 124 -18.30 -12.93 -9.18
C VAL A 124 -17.80 -13.59 -7.90
N MET A 125 -16.78 -12.97 -7.30
CA MET A 125 -16.13 -13.42 -6.07
C MET A 125 -16.24 -12.33 -5.01
N ARG A 126 -16.15 -12.71 -3.73
CA ARG A 126 -16.13 -11.83 -2.57
C ARG A 126 -14.73 -11.82 -1.97
N LYS A 127 -14.01 -10.71 -2.10
CA LYS A 127 -12.71 -10.45 -1.47
C LYS A 127 -12.96 -9.82 -0.10
N LEU A 128 -12.55 -10.48 0.99
CA LEU A 128 -12.78 -9.98 2.35
C LEU A 128 -12.09 -8.64 2.57
N VAL A 129 -12.87 -7.66 3.08
CA VAL A 129 -12.42 -6.29 3.38
C VAL A 129 -13.02 -5.89 4.72
N ILE A 130 -12.18 -5.78 5.75
CA ILE A 130 -12.63 -5.60 7.14
C ILE A 130 -12.37 -4.19 7.71
N ASP A 131 -11.80 -3.29 6.90
CA ASP A 131 -11.50 -1.90 7.29
C ASP A 131 -12.74 -0.98 7.33
N GLY A 132 -13.92 -1.53 7.04
CA GLY A 132 -15.18 -0.81 6.98
C GLY A 132 -15.43 -0.06 5.67
N SER A 133 -14.54 -0.15 4.68
CA SER A 133 -14.75 0.53 3.39
C SER A 133 -15.80 -0.16 2.51
N ASN A 134 -16.19 -1.40 2.82
CA ASN A 134 -17.31 -2.11 2.20
C ASN A 134 -18.36 -2.47 3.28
N THR A 135 -19.61 -2.03 3.10
CA THR A 135 -20.71 -2.24 4.06
C THR A 135 -21.02 -3.70 4.35
N SER A 136 -20.78 -4.56 3.37
CA SER A 136 -20.95 -6.02 3.43
C SER A 136 -19.74 -6.76 4.04
N GLY A 137 -18.62 -6.07 4.31
CA GLY A 137 -17.37 -6.67 4.76
C GLY A 137 -16.58 -7.42 3.67
N PHE A 138 -16.96 -7.23 2.40
CA PHE A 138 -16.24 -7.75 1.25
C PHE A 138 -16.46 -6.88 0.01
N GLN A 139 -15.51 -6.91 -0.91
CA GLN A 139 -15.58 -6.32 -2.23
C GLN A 139 -15.98 -7.40 -3.24
N ARG A 140 -16.92 -7.10 -4.14
CA ARG A 140 -17.22 -7.99 -5.27
C ARG A 140 -16.25 -7.74 -6.41
N SER A 141 -15.60 -8.80 -6.86
CA SER A 141 -14.55 -8.77 -7.88
C SER A 141 -14.77 -9.88 -8.91
N ILE A 142 -14.45 -9.61 -10.17
CA ILE A 142 -14.67 -10.51 -11.31
C ILE A 142 -13.37 -10.60 -12.11
N LEU A 143 -12.79 -11.79 -12.25
CA LEU A 143 -11.72 -12.01 -13.22
C LEU A 143 -12.30 -12.02 -14.64
N LEU A 144 -11.91 -11.05 -15.46
CA LEU A 144 -12.36 -10.94 -16.85
C LEU A 144 -11.39 -11.56 -17.84
N GLY A 145 -10.10 -11.52 -17.58
CA GLY A 145 -9.12 -12.11 -18.50
C GLY A 145 -7.70 -12.08 -17.95
N GLN A 146 -6.81 -12.80 -18.63
CA GLN A 146 -5.41 -12.95 -18.29
C GLN A 146 -4.53 -12.97 -19.55
N HIS A 147 -3.22 -12.98 -19.38
CA HIS A 147 -2.26 -13.20 -20.46
C HIS A 147 -2.33 -12.14 -21.57
N GLY A 148 -2.40 -10.86 -21.19
CA GLY A 148 -2.25 -9.75 -22.13
C GLY A 148 -0.82 -9.22 -22.20
N GLU A 149 -0.61 -8.18 -22.99
CA GLU A 149 0.68 -7.51 -23.11
C GLU A 149 0.54 -6.07 -23.61
N ILE A 150 1.52 -5.25 -23.26
CA ILE A 150 1.71 -3.91 -23.82
C ILE A 150 3.15 -3.73 -24.28
N GLU A 151 3.34 -2.94 -25.32
CA GLU A 151 4.66 -2.59 -25.85
C GLU A 151 5.17 -1.29 -25.20
N THR A 152 6.42 -1.32 -24.74
CA THR A 152 7.18 -0.15 -24.28
C THR A 152 8.53 -0.08 -24.99
N SER A 153 9.20 1.06 -24.93
CA SER A 153 10.55 1.22 -25.49
C SER A 153 11.60 0.37 -24.77
N GLU A 154 11.34 -0.02 -23.52
CA GLU A 154 12.17 -0.90 -22.70
C GLU A 154 11.86 -2.40 -22.91
N GLY A 155 10.79 -2.71 -23.66
CA GLY A 155 10.37 -4.07 -23.98
C GLY A 155 8.87 -4.33 -23.73
N THR A 156 8.43 -5.54 -24.01
CA THR A 156 7.06 -5.99 -23.75
C THR A 156 6.84 -6.18 -22.25
N VAL A 157 5.74 -5.64 -21.73
CA VAL A 157 5.28 -5.84 -20.35
C VAL A 157 4.01 -6.68 -20.38
N SER A 158 4.01 -7.83 -19.72
CA SER A 158 2.84 -8.71 -19.67
C SER A 158 1.77 -8.18 -18.73
N ILE A 159 0.51 -8.45 -19.08
CA ILE A 159 -0.66 -8.23 -18.23
C ILE A 159 -1.07 -9.59 -17.65
N ALA A 160 -0.87 -9.76 -16.36
CA ALA A 160 -1.16 -11.01 -15.66
C ALA A 160 -2.67 -11.23 -15.52
N ASP A 161 -3.39 -10.17 -15.16
CA ASP A 161 -4.83 -10.21 -14.90
C ASP A 161 -5.51 -8.86 -15.16
N LEU A 162 -6.77 -8.95 -15.59
CA LEU A 162 -7.72 -7.85 -15.69
C LEU A 162 -8.97 -8.25 -14.90
N MET A 163 -9.29 -7.46 -13.88
CA MET A 163 -10.47 -7.66 -13.04
C MET A 163 -11.47 -6.52 -13.26
N LEU A 164 -12.76 -6.80 -13.04
CA LEU A 164 -13.83 -5.82 -12.90
C LEU A 164 -14.42 -5.93 -11.49
N GLU A 165 -14.36 -4.84 -10.74
CA GLU A 165 -14.64 -4.82 -9.30
C GLU A 165 -15.49 -3.62 -8.87
N GLU A 166 -16.04 -3.71 -7.66
CA GLU A 166 -16.65 -2.56 -6.97
C GLU A 166 -15.56 -1.68 -6.37
N GLU A 167 -15.65 -0.36 -6.54
CA GLU A 167 -14.88 0.58 -5.72
C GLU A 167 -15.40 0.61 -4.28
N SER A 168 -14.52 0.91 -3.31
CA SER A 168 -14.85 1.03 -1.89
C SER A 168 -15.45 2.38 -1.52
N ALA A 169 -16.14 2.44 -0.38
CA ALA A 169 -16.71 3.68 0.16
C ALA A 169 -15.62 4.74 0.39
N LYS A 170 -15.97 6.02 0.22
CA LYS A 170 -15.03 7.13 0.39
C LYS A 170 -14.87 7.45 1.86
N ARG A 171 -13.66 7.33 2.39
CA ARG A 171 -13.35 7.75 3.76
C ARG A 171 -13.54 9.26 3.89
N VAL A 172 -14.34 9.70 4.85
CA VAL A 172 -14.64 11.11 5.11
C VAL A 172 -13.79 11.63 6.27
N GLU A 173 -13.83 10.93 7.40
CA GLU A 173 -13.06 11.28 8.60
C GLU A 173 -12.79 10.05 9.48
N GLU A 174 -11.80 10.16 10.37
CA GLU A 174 -11.53 9.23 11.46
C GLU A 174 -11.84 9.96 12.78
N THR A 175 -12.66 9.34 13.62
CA THR A 175 -13.04 9.82 14.95
C THR A 175 -12.50 8.87 16.01
N ASP A 176 -12.59 9.26 17.29
CA ASP A 176 -12.22 8.39 18.41
C ASP A 176 -13.08 7.11 18.47
N ASP A 177 -14.32 7.18 17.98
CA ASP A 177 -15.29 6.08 17.98
C ASP A 177 -15.17 5.16 16.75
N GLY A 178 -14.55 5.63 15.66
CA GLY A 178 -14.32 4.83 14.46
C GLY A 178 -14.18 5.65 13.17
N VAL A 179 -14.62 5.11 12.05
CA VAL A 179 -14.42 5.73 10.72
C VAL A 179 -15.75 6.07 10.08
N VAL A 180 -15.85 7.29 9.53
CA VAL A 180 -17.00 7.75 8.76
C VAL A 180 -16.70 7.58 7.27
N TYR A 181 -17.58 6.88 6.56
CA TYR A 181 -17.51 6.60 5.14
C TYR A 181 -18.70 7.18 4.39
N SER A 182 -18.52 7.55 3.12
CA SER A 182 -19.57 7.97 2.20
C SER A 182 -19.89 6.87 1.18
N LEU A 183 -21.17 6.53 1.04
CA LEU A 183 -21.66 5.45 0.17
C LEU A 183 -21.84 5.85 -1.30
N ASP A 184 -21.70 7.12 -1.64
CA ASP A 184 -21.76 7.61 -3.03
C ASP A 184 -20.76 6.87 -3.93
N ARG A 185 -19.54 6.60 -3.43
CA ARG A 185 -18.47 5.91 -4.16
C ARG A 185 -18.56 4.38 -4.14
N LEU A 186 -19.12 3.79 -3.07
CA LEU A 186 -19.22 2.34 -2.93
C LEU A 186 -19.98 1.75 -4.11
N GLY A 187 -19.37 0.80 -4.83
CA GLY A 187 -19.97 0.12 -5.97
C GLY A 187 -19.79 0.81 -7.33
N VAL A 188 -19.12 1.96 -7.41
CA VAL A 188 -18.68 2.51 -8.70
C VAL A 188 -17.83 1.45 -9.43
N PRO A 189 -18.08 1.14 -10.71
CA PRO A 189 -17.32 0.11 -11.39
C PRO A 189 -15.86 0.52 -11.56
N LEU A 190 -14.97 -0.44 -11.38
CA LEU A 190 -13.54 -0.24 -11.42
C LEU A 190 -12.87 -1.41 -12.13
N VAL A 191 -11.87 -1.13 -12.97
CA VAL A 191 -10.97 -2.18 -13.45
C VAL A 191 -9.69 -2.20 -12.61
N GLU A 192 -9.24 -3.40 -12.23
CA GLU A 192 -7.91 -3.65 -11.67
C GLU A 192 -7.07 -4.33 -12.76
N ILE A 193 -5.90 -3.77 -13.05
CA ILE A 193 -4.95 -4.30 -14.03
C ILE A 193 -3.67 -4.67 -13.30
N GLY A 194 -3.39 -5.96 -13.21
CA GLY A 194 -2.14 -6.51 -12.71
C GLY A 194 -1.17 -6.79 -13.85
N THR A 195 0.01 -6.17 -13.82
CA THR A 195 1.11 -6.52 -14.74
C THR A 195 1.91 -7.73 -14.22
N GLY A 196 2.61 -8.41 -15.12
CA GLY A 196 3.56 -9.44 -14.75
C GLY A 196 4.82 -8.85 -14.07
N PRO A 197 5.60 -9.69 -13.37
CA PRO A 197 6.86 -9.28 -12.77
C PRO A 197 7.98 -9.31 -13.81
N ASP A 198 7.88 -8.49 -14.85
CA ASP A 198 8.83 -8.46 -15.97
C ASP A 198 9.44 -7.08 -16.26
N ILE A 199 9.02 -6.04 -15.53
CA ILE A 199 9.62 -4.70 -15.63
C ILE A 199 11.01 -4.71 -14.97
N ARG A 200 12.03 -4.25 -15.70
CA ARG A 200 13.45 -4.34 -15.30
C ARG A 200 14.16 -3.01 -15.03
N SER A 201 13.47 -1.88 -15.22
CA SER A 201 14.01 -0.54 -15.00
C SER A 201 12.95 0.39 -14.38
N PRO A 202 13.35 1.38 -13.56
CA PRO A 202 12.43 2.43 -13.10
C PRO A 202 11.73 3.16 -14.25
N GLU A 203 12.47 3.46 -15.33
CA GLU A 203 11.97 4.14 -16.50
C GLU A 203 10.92 3.29 -17.23
N GLY A 204 11.16 1.97 -17.32
CA GLY A 204 10.19 1.00 -17.86
C GLY A 204 8.91 0.93 -17.04
N ALA A 205 9.00 1.04 -15.70
CA ALA A 205 7.82 1.10 -14.84
C ALA A 205 6.96 2.34 -15.12
N ARG A 206 7.60 3.52 -15.25
CA ARG A 206 6.91 4.76 -15.61
C ARG A 206 6.28 4.68 -17.01
N GLU A 207 7.01 4.14 -17.98
CA GLU A 207 6.52 4.00 -19.36
C GLU A 207 5.33 3.05 -19.44
N ALA A 208 5.39 1.89 -18.78
CA ALA A 208 4.29 0.93 -18.70
C ALA A 208 3.03 1.57 -18.08
N ALA A 209 3.18 2.26 -16.94
CA ALA A 209 2.08 2.97 -16.30
C ALA A 209 1.47 4.05 -17.21
N ALA A 210 2.32 4.83 -17.89
CA ALA A 210 1.86 5.85 -18.83
C ALA A 210 1.12 5.24 -20.03
N ARG A 211 1.61 4.13 -20.57
CA ARG A 211 0.97 3.40 -21.68
C ARG A 211 -0.40 2.87 -21.26
N ILE A 212 -0.51 2.20 -20.11
CA ILE A 212 -1.80 1.72 -19.58
C ILE A 212 -2.75 2.90 -19.38
N GLY A 213 -2.30 3.98 -18.75
CA GLY A 213 -3.10 5.18 -18.56
C GLY A 213 -3.62 5.80 -19.87
N MET A 214 -2.81 5.80 -20.94
CA MET A 214 -3.21 6.27 -22.26
C MET A 214 -4.29 5.36 -22.88
N LEU A 215 -4.09 4.04 -22.83
CA LEU A 215 -5.06 3.05 -23.32
C LEU A 215 -6.41 3.21 -22.60
N LEU A 216 -6.39 3.29 -21.27
CA LEU A 216 -7.58 3.52 -20.44
C LEU A 216 -8.30 4.82 -20.85
N ARG A 217 -7.56 5.92 -21.03
CA ARG A 217 -8.16 7.21 -21.45
C ARG A 217 -8.73 7.19 -22.86
N SER A 218 -8.21 6.33 -23.73
CA SER A 218 -8.67 6.17 -25.12
C SER A 218 -10.07 5.57 -25.20
N THR A 219 -10.51 4.82 -24.19
CA THR A 219 -11.91 4.34 -24.10
C THR A 219 -12.92 5.48 -24.08
N GLY A 220 -12.53 6.66 -23.55
CA GLY A 220 -13.46 7.76 -23.30
C GLY A 220 -14.48 7.49 -22.19
N ALA A 221 -14.38 6.34 -21.50
CA ALA A 221 -15.36 5.83 -20.54
C ALA A 221 -14.74 5.53 -19.16
N VAL A 222 -13.63 6.19 -18.84
CA VAL A 222 -12.99 6.16 -17.51
C VAL A 222 -13.17 7.50 -16.81
N LYS A 223 -13.40 7.47 -15.50
CA LYS A 223 -13.50 8.69 -14.71
C LYS A 223 -12.18 9.44 -14.71
N ARG A 224 -12.27 10.76 -14.63
CA ARG A 224 -11.13 11.68 -14.63
C ARG A 224 -11.21 12.58 -13.41
N GLY A 225 -10.06 12.85 -12.80
CA GLY A 225 -9.96 13.69 -11.61
C GLY A 225 -9.12 13.02 -10.53
N LEU A 226 -8.92 13.73 -9.44
CA LEU A 226 -8.17 13.22 -8.29
C LEU A 226 -8.90 12.01 -7.69
N GLY A 227 -8.14 10.95 -7.36
CA GLY A 227 -8.68 9.75 -6.73
C GLY A 227 -9.48 8.81 -7.63
N THR A 228 -9.52 9.06 -8.96
CA THR A 228 -10.18 8.18 -9.93
C THR A 228 -9.30 7.03 -10.43
N ILE A 229 -7.99 7.17 -10.24
CA ILE A 229 -6.98 6.16 -10.53
C ILE A 229 -6.12 5.95 -9.28
N ARG A 230 -5.77 4.69 -8.99
CA ARG A 230 -4.78 4.31 -7.97
C ARG A 230 -3.74 3.42 -8.61
N GLN A 231 -2.50 3.58 -8.17
CA GLN A 231 -1.36 2.85 -8.69
C GLN A 231 -0.52 2.37 -7.51
N ASP A 232 -0.36 1.06 -7.42
CA ASP A 232 0.50 0.40 -6.48
C ASP A 232 1.68 -0.23 -7.26
N VAL A 233 2.87 -0.21 -6.66
CA VAL A 233 4.11 -0.68 -7.30
C VAL A 233 4.70 -1.81 -6.47
N ASN A 234 4.93 -2.95 -7.09
CA ASN A 234 5.64 -4.08 -6.51
C ASN A 234 7.09 -4.01 -6.96
N VAL A 235 8.04 -4.07 -6.04
CA VAL A 235 9.49 -4.01 -6.33
C VAL A 235 10.22 -5.15 -5.62
N SER A 236 11.20 -5.75 -6.29
CA SER A 236 12.13 -6.71 -5.72
C SER A 236 13.47 -6.67 -6.44
N ILE A 237 14.54 -7.04 -5.72
CA ILE A 237 15.87 -7.30 -6.28
C ILE A 237 16.32 -8.71 -5.92
N ALA A 238 17.36 -9.22 -6.58
CA ALA A 238 18.03 -10.46 -6.24
C ALA A 238 18.50 -10.42 -4.78
N ASP A 239 18.28 -11.52 -4.06
CA ASP A 239 18.51 -11.69 -2.62
C ASP A 239 17.73 -10.74 -1.69
N GLY A 240 16.90 -9.85 -2.24
CA GLY A 240 15.95 -8.99 -1.54
C GLY A 240 14.60 -9.68 -1.30
N ALA A 241 13.53 -8.88 -1.28
CA ALA A 241 12.17 -9.36 -1.06
C ALA A 241 11.15 -8.62 -1.92
N ARG A 242 9.98 -9.22 -2.10
CA ARG A 242 8.86 -8.55 -2.78
C ARG A 242 8.22 -7.56 -1.82
N VAL A 243 8.28 -6.29 -2.19
CA VAL A 243 7.72 -5.17 -1.44
C VAL A 243 6.65 -4.49 -2.27
N GLU A 244 5.47 -4.30 -1.68
CA GLU A 244 4.34 -3.61 -2.30
C GLU A 244 4.28 -2.18 -1.77
N VAL A 245 4.42 -1.18 -2.64
CA VAL A 245 4.33 0.24 -2.29
C VAL A 245 2.98 0.79 -2.77
N LYS A 246 2.15 1.20 -1.82
CA LYS A 246 0.80 1.71 -2.09
C LYS A 246 0.73 3.21 -2.26
N GLY A 247 -0.23 3.65 -3.06
CA GLY A 247 -0.69 5.04 -3.11
C GLY A 247 0.24 5.96 -3.89
N VAL A 248 0.88 5.47 -4.95
CA VAL A 248 1.73 6.28 -5.82
C VAL A 248 0.84 7.21 -6.66
N GLN A 249 0.88 8.51 -6.34
CA GLN A 249 -0.12 9.48 -6.82
C GLN A 249 0.08 9.90 -8.28
N ASP A 250 1.32 10.01 -8.74
CA ASP A 250 1.64 10.49 -10.08
C ASP A 250 2.64 9.57 -10.81
N LEU A 251 2.71 9.74 -12.14
CA LEU A 251 3.56 8.92 -13.00
C LEU A 251 5.06 9.14 -12.73
N ALA A 252 5.48 10.35 -12.35
CA ALA A 252 6.89 10.62 -12.08
C ALA A 252 7.33 9.89 -10.81
N GLY A 253 6.47 9.88 -9.79
CA GLY A 253 6.68 9.19 -8.53
C GLY A 253 6.83 7.68 -8.68
N ILE A 254 6.32 7.05 -9.73
CA ILE A 254 6.56 5.61 -9.98
C ILE A 254 8.05 5.35 -10.20
N GLU A 255 8.72 6.17 -11.02
CA GLU A 255 10.15 6.03 -11.30
C GLU A 255 10.97 6.21 -10.03
N ASP A 256 10.67 7.26 -9.26
CA ASP A 256 11.38 7.58 -8.02
C ASP A 256 11.18 6.51 -6.94
N ILE A 257 9.95 5.98 -6.81
CA ILE A 257 9.62 4.92 -5.85
C ILE A 257 10.36 3.63 -6.20
N VAL A 258 10.41 3.22 -7.47
CA VAL A 258 11.15 2.01 -7.88
C VAL A 258 12.64 2.20 -7.59
N ARG A 259 13.21 3.34 -7.96
CA ARG A 259 14.64 3.65 -7.73
C ARG A 259 14.97 3.68 -6.23
N GLY A 260 14.14 4.36 -5.43
CA GLY A 260 14.31 4.47 -3.99
C GLY A 260 14.15 3.15 -3.26
N GLU A 261 13.25 2.27 -3.71
CA GLU A 261 13.05 0.95 -3.12
C GLU A 261 14.19 -0.01 -3.47
N VAL A 262 14.72 0.04 -4.70
CA VAL A 262 15.95 -0.70 -5.06
C VAL A 262 17.10 -0.32 -4.14
N GLY A 263 17.33 0.98 -3.97
CA GLY A 263 18.38 1.49 -3.08
C GLY A 263 18.19 1.04 -1.63
N ARG A 264 16.95 1.09 -1.12
CA ARG A 264 16.61 0.61 0.22
C ARG A 264 16.96 -0.86 0.41
N GLN A 265 16.54 -1.72 -0.54
CA GLN A 265 16.82 -3.14 -0.43
C GLN A 265 18.32 -3.41 -0.51
N ALA A 266 19.05 -2.75 -1.42
CA ALA A 266 20.50 -2.90 -1.53
C ALA A 266 21.24 -2.52 -0.23
N GLU A 267 20.89 -1.37 0.38
CA GLU A 267 21.51 -0.97 1.65
C GLU A 267 21.10 -1.88 2.82
N LEU A 268 19.87 -2.38 2.86
CA LEU A 268 19.46 -3.37 3.87
C LEU A 268 20.21 -4.69 3.73
N LEU A 269 20.51 -5.14 2.51
CA LEU A 269 21.35 -6.32 2.26
C LEU A 269 22.80 -6.08 2.71
N ALA A 270 23.33 -4.88 2.47
CA ALA A 270 24.66 -4.50 2.97
C ALA A 270 24.72 -4.48 4.51
N VAL A 271 23.68 -3.93 5.16
CA VAL A 271 23.51 -3.99 6.63
C VAL A 271 23.46 -5.43 7.11
N ARG A 272 22.63 -6.27 6.49
CA ARG A 272 22.50 -7.69 6.83
C ARG A 272 23.86 -8.41 6.77
N ASP A 273 24.62 -8.19 5.71
CA ASP A 273 25.91 -8.85 5.51
C ASP A 273 26.92 -8.42 6.59
N GLU A 274 26.92 -7.14 6.97
CA GLU A 274 27.75 -6.62 8.05
C GLU A 274 27.31 -7.14 9.42
N LEU A 275 25.99 -7.23 9.68
CA LEU A 275 25.44 -7.84 10.89
C LEU A 275 25.85 -9.30 11.01
N ARG A 276 25.82 -10.05 9.91
CA ARG A 276 26.27 -11.46 9.88
C ARG A 276 27.77 -11.60 10.12
N GLU A 277 28.58 -10.71 9.57
CA GLU A 277 30.03 -10.70 9.82
C GLU A 277 30.35 -10.42 11.30
N ARG A 278 29.52 -9.60 11.96
CA ARG A 278 29.65 -9.27 13.38
C ARG A 278 29.02 -10.30 14.33
N ASP A 279 28.47 -11.41 13.81
CA ASP A 279 27.67 -12.38 14.58
C ASP A 279 26.58 -11.67 15.43
N ALA A 280 25.95 -10.64 14.84
CA ALA A 280 25.00 -9.78 15.53
C ALA A 280 23.75 -10.54 15.99
N SER A 281 23.16 -10.10 17.10
CA SER A 281 21.94 -10.69 17.66
C SER A 281 21.12 -9.67 18.44
N VAL A 282 19.83 -9.94 18.60
CA VAL A 282 18.91 -9.12 19.40
C VAL A 282 18.75 -9.78 20.76
N GLY A 283 18.91 -9.01 21.84
CA GLY A 283 18.74 -9.52 23.20
C GLY A 283 17.33 -9.35 23.75
N ASP A 284 17.13 -9.83 24.98
CA ASP A 284 15.84 -9.70 25.66
C ASP A 284 15.53 -8.24 26.02
N VAL A 285 14.26 -7.87 25.85
CA VAL A 285 13.69 -6.59 26.29
C VAL A 285 13.82 -6.41 27.81
N ARG A 286 14.17 -5.20 28.27
CA ARG A 286 14.38 -4.86 29.69
C ARG A 286 13.78 -3.52 30.07
N ASP A 287 13.23 -3.44 31.28
CA ASP A 287 12.88 -2.17 31.90
C ASP A 287 14.16 -1.43 32.33
N VAL A 288 14.35 -0.22 31.81
CA VAL A 288 15.47 0.68 32.11
C VAL A 288 14.99 2.01 32.68
N THR A 289 13.76 2.07 33.18
CA THR A 289 13.14 3.29 33.72
C THR A 289 14.02 3.98 34.76
N GLY A 290 14.69 3.20 35.59
CA GLY A 290 15.60 3.72 36.62
C GLY A 290 16.80 4.49 36.08
N VAL A 291 17.25 4.22 34.84
CA VAL A 291 18.37 4.94 34.19
C VAL A 291 17.98 6.40 33.91
N PHE A 292 16.72 6.62 33.55
CA PHE A 292 16.21 7.92 33.11
C PHE A 292 15.41 8.67 34.19
N ALA A 293 15.50 8.25 35.46
CA ALA A 293 14.71 8.83 36.55
C ALA A 293 14.91 10.36 36.70
N ASP A 294 16.12 10.85 36.42
CA ASP A 294 16.49 12.27 36.50
C ASP A 294 16.74 12.90 35.11
N THR A 295 16.31 12.24 34.03
CA THR A 295 16.65 12.63 32.64
C THR A 295 16.17 14.02 32.28
N GLU A 296 16.98 14.80 31.56
CA GLU A 296 16.58 16.11 31.02
C GLU A 296 15.82 16.04 29.70
N SER A 297 15.70 14.84 29.10
CA SER A 297 14.91 14.64 27.89
C SER A 297 13.43 14.91 28.16
N GLY A 298 12.89 15.95 27.52
CA GLY A 298 11.48 16.32 27.68
C GLY A 298 10.51 15.23 27.24
N VAL A 299 10.89 14.41 26.24
CA VAL A 299 10.08 13.30 25.73
C VAL A 299 10.02 12.18 26.75
N ILE A 300 11.17 11.70 27.22
CA ILE A 300 11.23 10.61 28.20
C ILE A 300 10.60 11.04 29.53
N ARG A 301 10.96 12.24 30.02
CA ARG A 301 10.37 12.79 31.26
C ARG A 301 8.86 12.93 31.16
N GLY A 302 8.33 13.38 30.01
CA GLY A 302 6.89 13.50 29.79
C GLY A 302 6.14 12.16 29.90
N ALA A 303 6.72 11.08 29.36
CA ALA A 303 6.17 9.73 29.51
C ALA A 303 6.19 9.26 30.97
N LEU A 304 7.30 9.47 31.68
CA LEU A 304 7.47 9.08 33.09
C LEU A 304 6.54 9.84 34.03
N ASP A 305 6.41 11.16 33.84
CA ASP A 305 5.51 12.01 34.63
C ASP A 305 4.04 11.59 34.48
N SER A 306 3.69 10.97 33.35
CA SER A 306 2.37 10.43 33.04
C SER A 306 2.15 9.01 33.58
N GLY A 307 3.10 8.46 34.35
CA GLY A 307 3.05 7.10 34.89
C GLY A 307 3.50 6.02 33.90
N GLY A 308 4.17 6.41 32.82
CA GLY A 308 4.79 5.49 31.87
C GLY A 308 6.09 4.87 32.37
N LYS A 309 6.78 4.17 31.46
CA LYS A 309 8.07 3.52 31.72
C LYS A 309 8.99 3.66 30.50
N VAL A 310 10.28 3.35 30.70
CA VAL A 310 11.25 3.21 29.62
C VAL A 310 11.66 1.75 29.50
N THR A 311 11.41 1.18 28.32
CA THR A 311 11.81 -0.19 27.99
C THR A 311 12.87 -0.16 26.89
N ALA A 312 13.89 -1.01 27.00
CA ALA A 312 15.03 -1.08 26.10
C ALA A 312 15.22 -2.48 25.53
N VAL A 313 15.83 -2.56 24.36
CA VAL A 313 16.35 -3.80 23.77
C VAL A 313 17.83 -3.61 23.38
N PRO A 314 18.76 -4.45 23.87
CA PRO A 314 20.13 -4.45 23.39
C PRO A 314 20.21 -5.12 22.01
N LEU A 315 20.89 -4.44 21.09
CA LEU A 315 21.13 -4.85 19.72
C LEU A 315 22.63 -5.15 19.56
N PHE A 316 23.03 -6.39 19.82
CA PHE A 316 24.44 -6.78 19.85
C PHE A 316 25.04 -6.78 18.44
N GLY A 317 26.16 -6.08 18.23
CA GLY A 317 26.81 -5.92 16.93
C GLY A 317 26.20 -4.83 16.02
N PHE A 318 25.17 -4.11 16.46
CA PHE A 318 24.45 -3.12 15.66
C PHE A 318 25.05 -1.70 15.69
N ASP A 319 26.13 -1.45 16.44
CA ASP A 319 26.71 -0.11 16.56
C ASP A 319 27.02 0.52 15.18
N GLY A 320 26.54 1.74 14.99
CA GLY A 320 26.64 2.50 13.73
C GLY A 320 25.72 2.02 12.60
N LEU A 321 25.07 0.86 12.73
CA LEU A 321 24.18 0.30 11.71
C LEU A 321 22.72 0.70 11.90
N VAL A 322 22.29 0.99 13.14
CA VAL A 322 20.94 1.51 13.39
C VAL A 322 20.80 2.92 12.82
N GLY A 323 21.84 3.74 12.94
CA GLY A 323 21.93 5.08 12.38
C GLY A 323 22.29 5.14 10.89
N ARG A 324 22.57 4.00 10.25
CA ARG A 324 22.94 3.95 8.84
C ARG A 324 21.76 4.31 7.96
N GLU A 325 21.99 5.23 7.03
CA GLU A 325 21.02 5.67 6.04
C GLU A 325 20.78 4.55 5.00
N ILE A 326 19.50 4.28 4.72
CA ILE A 326 19.06 3.24 3.76
C ILE A 326 18.23 3.84 2.61
N GLN A 327 17.66 5.02 2.82
CA GLN A 327 17.05 5.89 1.81
C GLN A 327 17.30 7.33 2.25
N ASP A 328 17.12 8.29 1.35
CA ASP A 328 17.25 9.72 1.68
C ASP A 328 16.48 10.06 2.95
N ASP A 329 17.19 10.59 3.96
CA ASP A 329 16.66 10.94 5.28
C ASP A 329 15.98 9.79 6.09
N ARG A 330 16.12 8.52 5.67
CA ARG A 330 15.63 7.34 6.41
C ARG A 330 16.75 6.35 6.71
N ARG A 331 16.75 5.83 7.95
CA ARG A 331 17.78 4.93 8.48
C ARG A 331 17.20 3.58 8.86
N LEU A 332 18.05 2.60 9.19
CA LEU A 332 17.57 1.34 9.79
C LEU A 332 16.72 1.60 11.04
N GLY A 333 17.13 2.54 11.89
CA GLY A 333 16.38 2.98 13.07
C GLY A 333 15.02 3.58 12.73
N THR A 334 14.85 4.17 11.53
CA THR A 334 13.55 4.63 11.04
C THR A 334 12.62 3.44 10.75
N GLU A 335 13.13 2.33 10.23
CA GLU A 335 12.33 1.09 10.07
C GLU A 335 11.90 0.51 11.42
N LEU A 336 12.81 0.45 12.40
CA LEU A 336 12.47 0.00 13.75
C LEU A 336 11.39 0.90 14.38
N SER A 337 11.52 2.22 14.18
CA SER A 337 10.56 3.23 14.64
C SER A 337 9.18 3.08 13.99
N ASP A 338 9.12 2.78 12.69
CA ASP A 338 7.85 2.62 11.98
C ASP A 338 7.09 1.38 12.47
N HIS A 339 7.78 0.28 12.78
CA HIS A 339 7.16 -0.87 13.44
C HIS A 339 6.67 -0.54 14.85
N ALA A 340 7.49 0.14 15.67
CA ALA A 340 7.10 0.56 17.02
C ALA A 340 5.84 1.45 17.03
N LYS A 341 5.71 2.39 16.08
CA LYS A 341 4.56 3.30 15.97
C LYS A 341 3.23 2.57 15.74
N ARG A 342 3.24 1.39 15.12
CA ARG A 342 2.03 0.57 14.92
C ARG A 342 1.41 0.08 16.23
N HIS A 343 2.20 0.09 17.30
CA HIS A 343 1.77 -0.29 18.64
C HIS A 343 1.47 0.91 19.55
N GLY A 344 1.33 2.13 18.98
CA GLY A 344 0.90 3.33 19.70
C GLY A 344 2.02 4.23 20.21
N ALA A 345 3.29 3.82 20.06
CA ALA A 345 4.42 4.65 20.43
C ALA A 345 4.58 5.86 19.49
N GLY A 346 5.16 6.96 20.00
CA GLY A 346 5.56 8.10 19.15
C GLY A 346 6.78 7.80 18.26
N GLY A 347 7.51 6.72 18.56
CA GLY A 347 8.75 6.29 17.92
C GLY A 347 9.68 5.60 18.92
N ILE A 348 10.92 5.36 18.51
CA ILE A 348 12.01 4.87 19.37
C ILE A 348 13.11 5.93 19.48
N PHE A 349 13.99 5.80 20.48
CA PHE A 349 15.34 6.34 20.44
C PHE A 349 16.36 5.21 20.28
N HIS A 350 17.53 5.47 19.70
CA HIS A 350 18.62 4.49 19.67
C HIS A 350 20.01 5.10 19.87
N THR A 351 20.98 4.30 20.30
CA THR A 351 22.32 4.80 20.67
C THR A 351 23.07 5.48 19.53
N ASP A 352 22.90 5.08 18.26
CA ASP A 352 23.59 5.77 17.15
C ASP A 352 23.13 7.23 16.92
N GLU A 353 22.00 7.64 17.48
CA GLU A 353 21.55 9.04 17.47
C GLU A 353 21.68 9.74 18.84
N LEU A 354 22.18 9.03 19.86
CA LEU A 354 22.42 9.55 21.20
C LEU A 354 23.94 9.68 21.45
N PRO A 355 24.41 10.65 22.26
CA PRO A 355 23.65 11.57 23.09
C PRO A 355 22.99 12.73 22.30
N ALA A 356 21.68 12.87 22.45
CA ALA A 356 20.88 13.95 21.86
C ALA A 356 19.53 14.06 22.59
N TYR A 357 18.67 15.00 22.17
CA TYR A 357 17.30 15.13 22.68
C TYR A 357 17.17 15.30 24.21
N GLY A 358 18.20 15.84 24.85
CA GLY A 358 18.26 16.01 26.31
C GLY A 358 18.72 14.76 27.08
N VAL A 359 19.10 13.69 26.38
CA VAL A 359 19.81 12.53 26.95
C VAL A 359 21.32 12.82 26.94
N THR A 360 21.95 12.65 28.09
CA THR A 360 23.37 12.89 28.34
C THR A 360 24.22 11.66 28.05
N GLU A 361 25.51 11.87 27.83
CA GLU A 361 26.49 10.79 27.62
C GLU A 361 26.55 9.84 28.83
N ALA A 362 26.40 10.36 30.05
CA ALA A 362 26.33 9.54 31.26
C ALA A 362 25.08 8.64 31.32
N GLU A 363 23.95 9.09 30.78
CA GLU A 363 22.74 8.26 30.66
C GLU A 363 22.90 7.20 29.58
N VAL A 364 23.59 7.51 28.48
CA VAL A 364 23.92 6.52 27.44
C VAL A 364 24.84 5.44 28.02
N GLU A 365 25.90 5.80 28.74
CA GLU A 365 26.78 4.83 29.44
C GLU A 365 25.98 3.96 30.43
N ALA A 366 25.11 4.57 31.24
CA ALA A 366 24.27 3.85 32.19
C ALA A 366 23.24 2.93 31.51
N LEU A 367 22.74 3.31 30.33
CA LEU A 367 21.86 2.48 29.50
C LEU A 367 22.60 1.23 29.02
N HIS A 368 23.81 1.38 28.46
CA HIS A 368 24.67 0.27 28.05
C HIS A 368 24.92 -0.70 29.21
N ASP A 369 25.28 -0.18 30.38
CA ASP A 369 25.49 -0.99 31.59
C ASP A 369 24.23 -1.75 32.03
N ALA A 370 23.05 -1.12 31.95
CA ALA A 370 21.78 -1.72 32.37
C ALA A 370 21.36 -2.91 31.49
N VAL A 371 21.65 -2.84 30.19
CA VAL A 371 21.32 -3.92 29.23
C VAL A 371 22.47 -4.88 28.96
N GLY A 372 23.69 -4.55 29.41
CA GLY A 372 24.89 -5.34 29.19
C GLY A 372 25.43 -5.24 27.77
N ALA A 373 25.28 -4.08 27.12
CA ALA A 373 25.78 -3.78 25.78
C ALA A 373 27.19 -3.15 25.87
N GLY A 374 28.10 -3.58 24.99
CA GLY A 374 29.46 -3.04 24.86
C GLY A 374 29.60 -1.99 23.75
N GLU A 375 30.86 -1.62 23.44
CA GLU A 375 31.19 -0.59 22.44
C GLU A 375 30.79 -0.94 20.99
N GLY A 376 30.57 -2.22 20.67
CA GLY A 376 30.14 -2.66 19.33
C GLY A 376 28.64 -2.89 19.21
N ASP A 377 27.88 -2.59 20.26
CA ASP A 377 26.46 -2.87 20.37
C ASP A 377 25.65 -1.57 20.36
N ALA A 378 24.43 -1.62 19.86
CA ALA A 378 23.49 -0.53 19.98
C ALA A 378 22.41 -0.84 21.01
N VAL A 379 21.67 0.18 21.47
CA VAL A 379 20.49 -0.01 22.31
C VAL A 379 19.35 0.83 21.75
N ALA A 380 18.19 0.22 21.54
CA ALA A 380 16.96 0.93 21.23
C ALA A 380 16.07 1.04 22.48
N ILE A 381 15.38 2.17 22.65
CA ILE A 381 14.47 2.42 23.78
C ILE A 381 13.14 3.01 23.32
N VAL A 382 12.08 2.69 24.07
CA VAL A 382 10.75 3.30 23.96
C VAL A 382 10.35 3.85 25.33
N ALA A 383 9.85 5.08 25.35
CA ALA A 383 9.24 5.70 26.53
C ALA A 383 7.76 5.98 26.26
N ALA A 384 6.87 5.22 26.91
CA ALA A 384 5.42 5.31 26.73
C ALA A 384 4.68 4.77 27.98
N ASP A 385 3.35 4.68 27.93
CA ASP A 385 2.61 3.93 28.94
C ASP A 385 3.06 2.44 28.97
N PRO A 386 2.85 1.71 30.08
CA PRO A 386 3.47 0.40 30.25
C PRO A 386 3.13 -0.64 29.18
N GLU A 387 1.92 -0.65 28.65
CA GLU A 387 1.49 -1.62 27.64
C GLU A 387 2.07 -1.25 26.28
N THR A 388 1.93 0.01 25.87
CA THR A 388 2.51 0.53 24.62
C THR A 388 4.03 0.38 24.60
N ALA A 389 4.72 0.65 25.71
CA ALA A 389 6.18 0.59 25.77
C ALA A 389 6.70 -0.83 25.53
N ASP A 390 6.03 -1.85 26.08
CA ASP A 390 6.40 -3.26 25.88
C ASP A 390 6.10 -3.73 24.45
N LEU A 391 4.88 -3.48 23.97
CA LEU A 391 4.49 -3.92 22.62
C LEU A 391 5.33 -3.24 21.52
N ALA A 392 5.64 -1.94 21.69
CA ALA A 392 6.38 -1.19 20.70
C ALA A 392 7.88 -1.57 20.66
N ILE A 393 8.51 -1.83 21.81
CA ILE A 393 9.91 -2.25 21.83
C ILE A 393 10.07 -3.70 21.36
N GLU A 394 9.09 -4.58 21.63
CA GLU A 394 9.04 -5.92 21.05
C GLU A 394 8.96 -5.86 19.51
N ALA A 395 8.08 -5.01 18.96
CA ALA A 395 8.00 -4.82 17.51
C ALA A 395 9.30 -4.27 16.89
N ALA A 396 9.99 -3.37 17.59
CA ALA A 396 11.32 -2.88 17.17
C ALA A 396 12.38 -4.00 17.25
N ALA A 397 12.33 -4.86 18.26
CA ALA A 397 13.21 -6.02 18.41
C ALA A 397 13.00 -7.02 17.26
N ASP A 398 11.75 -7.40 16.96
CA ASP A 398 11.39 -8.30 15.87
C ASP A 398 11.89 -7.77 14.51
N ARG A 399 11.75 -6.46 14.29
CA ARG A 399 12.26 -5.83 13.07
C ARG A 399 13.79 -5.81 13.02
N ALA A 400 14.47 -5.66 14.15
CA ALA A 400 15.93 -5.76 14.22
C ALA A 400 16.41 -7.19 13.97
N GLU A 401 15.70 -8.22 14.47
CA GLU A 401 15.98 -9.63 14.15
C GLU A 401 15.87 -9.86 12.63
N THR A 402 14.81 -9.33 12.02
CA THR A 402 14.60 -9.40 10.57
C THR A 402 15.74 -8.74 9.79
N ALA A 403 16.39 -7.70 10.32
CA ALA A 403 17.54 -7.05 9.66
C ALA A 403 18.77 -7.97 9.56
N VAL A 404 18.92 -8.94 10.48
CA VAL A 404 19.96 -9.99 10.41
C VAL A 404 19.62 -11.05 9.35
N GLU A 405 18.34 -11.25 9.08
CA GLU A 405 17.84 -12.17 8.05
C GLU A 405 17.90 -11.56 6.64
N GLY A 406 17.46 -10.31 6.48
CA GLY A 406 17.54 -9.54 5.24
C GLY A 406 16.41 -8.53 5.06
N VAL A 407 15.88 -8.47 3.84
CA VAL A 407 14.77 -7.55 3.50
C VAL A 407 13.45 -8.26 3.83
N PRO A 408 12.55 -7.68 4.64
CA PRO A 408 11.22 -8.24 4.87
C PRO A 408 10.31 -8.11 3.64
N GLU A 409 9.43 -9.10 3.47
CA GLU A 409 8.23 -8.95 2.63
C GLU A 409 7.18 -8.12 3.38
N GLU A 410 6.83 -6.95 2.83
CA GLU A 410 5.95 -5.99 3.52
C GLU A 410 5.18 -5.11 2.54
N THR A 411 4.07 -4.54 3.02
CA THR A 411 3.35 -3.48 2.33
C THR A 411 3.76 -2.14 2.93
N ARG A 412 4.15 -1.21 2.06
CA ARG A 412 4.66 0.12 2.39
C ARG A 412 3.79 1.20 1.75
N GLY A 413 3.84 2.42 2.27
CA GLY A 413 3.18 3.59 1.70
C GLY A 413 4.20 4.55 1.13
N ALA A 414 3.90 5.14 -0.03
CA ALA A 414 4.70 6.22 -0.60
C ALA A 414 4.57 7.50 0.26
N ASN A 415 5.70 8.15 0.52
CA ASN A 415 5.76 9.49 1.10
C ASN A 415 5.88 10.53 -0.04
N ASP A 416 5.56 11.80 0.26
CA ASP A 416 5.62 12.90 -0.70
C ASP A 416 7.06 13.22 -1.17
N ASP A 417 8.07 12.78 -0.41
CA ASP A 417 9.50 12.95 -0.70
C ASP A 417 10.10 11.82 -1.55
N GLY A 418 9.28 10.85 -1.99
CA GLY A 418 9.73 9.69 -2.78
C GLY A 418 10.27 8.52 -1.95
N THR A 419 10.35 8.66 -0.62
CA THR A 419 10.68 7.53 0.27
C THR A 419 9.45 6.67 0.57
N THR A 420 9.65 5.52 1.19
CA THR A 420 8.56 4.61 1.57
C THR A 420 8.55 4.34 3.06
N ARG A 421 7.38 4.14 3.67
CA ARG A 421 7.24 3.79 5.09
C ARG A 421 6.47 2.49 5.28
N TYR A 422 6.81 1.71 6.30
CA TYR A 422 6.08 0.50 6.64
C TYR A 422 4.60 0.81 6.94
N LEU A 423 3.69 -0.03 6.43
CA LEU A 423 2.27 0.03 6.76
C LEU A 423 1.82 -1.21 7.53
N ARG A 424 2.05 -2.39 6.94
CA ARG A 424 1.57 -3.68 7.45
C ARG A 424 2.29 -4.84 6.74
N PRO A 425 2.20 -6.07 7.28
CA PRO A 425 2.66 -7.26 6.57
C PRO A 425 1.87 -7.46 5.27
N ARG A 426 2.46 -8.15 4.28
CA ARG A 426 1.75 -8.44 3.04
C ARG A 426 0.50 -9.31 3.29
N PRO A 427 -0.65 -8.99 2.71
CA PRO A 427 -1.85 -9.82 2.82
C PRO A 427 -1.62 -11.26 2.32
N GLY A 428 -2.24 -12.23 2.99
CA GLY A 428 -2.21 -13.63 2.56
C GLY A 428 -3.10 -13.92 1.34
N ALA A 429 -2.84 -15.04 0.65
CA ALA A 429 -3.53 -15.43 -0.58
C ALA A 429 -5.00 -15.86 -0.40
N ALA A 430 -5.44 -16.15 0.83
CA ALA A 430 -6.74 -16.76 1.12
C ALA A 430 -7.76 -15.73 1.66
N ARG A 431 -8.27 -14.86 0.79
CA ARG A 431 -9.31 -13.87 1.13
C ARG A 431 -10.54 -13.88 0.23
N MET A 432 -10.63 -14.80 -0.74
CA MET A 432 -11.75 -14.84 -1.70
C MET A 432 -12.64 -16.06 -1.52
N TYR A 433 -13.96 -15.86 -1.64
CA TYR A 433 -14.98 -16.91 -1.68
C TYR A 433 -16.12 -16.53 -2.67
N PRO A 434 -16.94 -17.46 -3.18
CA PRO A 434 -17.90 -17.14 -4.24
C PRO A 434 -19.02 -16.15 -3.82
N GLU A 435 -19.37 -15.21 -4.70
CA GLU A 435 -20.59 -14.39 -4.60
C GLU A 435 -21.76 -15.18 -5.20
N THR A 436 -22.62 -15.74 -4.35
CA THR A 436 -23.71 -16.62 -4.81
C THR A 436 -24.99 -15.89 -5.21
N ASP A 437 -25.11 -14.61 -4.87
CA ASP A 437 -26.30 -13.81 -5.16
C ASP A 437 -26.31 -13.31 -6.61
N VAL A 438 -25.14 -13.21 -7.25
CA VAL A 438 -24.99 -12.78 -8.64
C VAL A 438 -24.65 -13.97 -9.54
N PRO A 439 -25.41 -14.21 -10.63
CA PRO A 439 -25.09 -15.28 -11.57
C PRO A 439 -23.80 -14.96 -12.36
N PRO A 440 -23.06 -16.00 -12.82
CA PRO A 440 -21.94 -15.82 -13.73
C PRO A 440 -22.33 -15.12 -15.03
N VAL A 441 -21.35 -14.49 -15.67
CA VAL A 441 -21.49 -13.79 -16.95
C VAL A 441 -20.66 -14.51 -18.01
N GLU A 442 -21.14 -14.56 -19.26
CA GLU A 442 -20.40 -15.09 -20.40
C GLU A 442 -19.99 -13.90 -21.29
N PRO A 443 -18.80 -13.30 -21.05
CA PRO A 443 -18.37 -12.14 -21.81
C PRO A 443 -18.05 -12.50 -23.27
N ASP A 444 -18.48 -11.68 -24.22
CA ASP A 444 -18.17 -11.83 -25.63
C ASP A 444 -17.37 -10.61 -26.14
N PRO A 445 -16.04 -10.74 -26.32
CA PRO A 445 -15.20 -9.64 -26.79
C PRO A 445 -15.53 -9.20 -28.23
N THR A 446 -16.31 -9.99 -28.99
CA THR A 446 -16.71 -9.62 -30.36
C THR A 446 -17.88 -8.63 -30.41
N GLU A 447 -18.53 -8.38 -29.27
CA GLU A 447 -19.64 -7.42 -29.15
C GLU A 447 -19.18 -5.98 -28.91
N VAL A 448 -17.87 -5.75 -28.74
CA VAL A 448 -17.31 -4.40 -28.48
C VAL A 448 -16.39 -3.95 -29.61
N ASP A 449 -16.48 -2.67 -29.97
CA ASP A 449 -15.56 -2.04 -30.91
C ASP A 449 -14.31 -1.53 -30.19
N ARG A 450 -13.13 -1.79 -30.78
CA ARG A 450 -11.85 -1.25 -30.31
C ARG A 450 -11.85 0.29 -30.41
N PRO A 451 -11.62 1.03 -29.31
CA PRO A 451 -11.51 2.48 -29.35
C PRO A 451 -10.31 2.96 -30.17
N GLU A 452 -10.46 4.09 -30.88
CA GLU A 452 -9.33 4.84 -31.47
C GLU A 452 -8.44 5.35 -30.33
N LEU A 453 -7.14 5.08 -30.40
CA LEU A 453 -6.19 5.53 -29.39
C LEU A 453 -5.98 7.05 -29.45
N LEU A 454 -5.56 7.64 -28.32
CA LEU A 454 -5.31 9.08 -28.27
C LEU A 454 -4.16 9.51 -29.19
N ASP A 455 -3.09 8.70 -29.30
CA ASP A 455 -1.98 8.94 -30.22
C ASP A 455 -2.43 8.84 -31.70
N GLU A 456 -3.18 7.81 -32.06
CA GLU A 456 -3.80 7.64 -33.38
C GLU A 456 -4.71 8.84 -33.74
N LYS A 457 -5.47 9.33 -32.77
CA LYS A 457 -6.36 10.47 -32.94
C LYS A 457 -5.60 11.77 -33.16
N THR A 458 -4.51 11.99 -32.42
CA THR A 458 -3.59 13.12 -32.62
C THR A 458 -3.00 13.10 -34.03
N ASP A 459 -2.52 11.95 -34.49
CA ASP A 459 -1.99 11.79 -35.85
C ASP A 459 -3.07 12.09 -36.91
N ARG A 460 -4.26 11.52 -36.74
CA ARG A 460 -5.40 11.79 -37.64
C ARG A 460 -5.75 13.28 -37.68
N TYR A 461 -5.74 13.96 -36.54
CA TYR A 461 -6.04 15.39 -36.48
C TYR A 461 -4.99 16.25 -37.17
N ALA A 462 -3.71 15.92 -37.01
CA ALA A 462 -2.62 16.58 -37.72
C ALA A 462 -2.76 16.41 -39.24
N GLU A 463 -3.05 15.19 -39.71
CA GLU A 463 -3.20 14.89 -41.14
C GLU A 463 -4.47 15.47 -41.77
N GLU A 464 -5.63 15.27 -41.14
CA GLU A 464 -6.95 15.62 -41.69
C GLU A 464 -7.21 17.13 -41.65
N PHE A 465 -6.78 17.79 -40.58
CA PHE A 465 -7.05 19.22 -40.36
C PHE A 465 -5.83 20.11 -40.58
N GLY A 466 -4.65 19.55 -40.87
CA GLY A 466 -3.41 20.30 -41.08
C GLY A 466 -2.97 21.05 -39.82
N LEU A 467 -3.23 20.48 -38.64
CA LEU A 467 -2.85 21.08 -37.36
C LEU A 467 -1.36 20.87 -37.10
N ASP A 468 -0.78 21.82 -36.37
CA ASP A 468 0.55 21.63 -35.75
C ASP A 468 0.47 20.54 -34.68
N ALA A 469 1.58 19.83 -34.45
CA ALA A 469 1.65 18.71 -33.52
C ALA A 469 1.18 19.09 -32.10
N GLY A 470 1.58 20.26 -31.59
CA GLY A 470 1.19 20.70 -30.25
C GLY A 470 -0.22 21.26 -30.15
N LEU A 471 -0.93 21.42 -31.28
CA LEU A 471 -2.37 21.76 -31.29
C LEU A 471 -3.23 20.51 -31.52
N ALA A 472 -2.67 19.46 -32.14
CA ALA A 472 -3.32 18.18 -32.32
C ALA A 472 -3.29 17.35 -31.02
N GLU A 473 -2.17 17.39 -30.30
CA GLU A 473 -2.00 16.92 -28.92
C GLU A 473 -2.81 17.77 -27.92
#